data_AF-A0A388M183-F1
#
_entry.id   AF-A0A388M183-F1
#
_cell.length_a   1.000
_cell.length_b   1.000
_cell.length_c   1.000
_cell.angle_alpha   90.00
_cell.angle_beta   90.00
_cell.angle_gamma   90.00
#
_symmetry.space_group_name_H-M   'P 1'
#
loop_
_entity.id
_entity.type
_entity.pdbx_description
1 polymer ?
#
loop_
_entity_poly.entity_id
_entity_poly.type
_entity_poly.pdbx_seq_one_letter_code
_entity_poly.pdbx_strand_id
1 'polypeptide(L)'
;MANPQQLGMAQNQGFGFGSPVMNNGFGSPVMNNGANHAGVVMCFLCGKQGHYARNCWAAGNGRPTLGLQQQDTQGTDEITNEMKAYFRKKIQKQKKEEEKREEEYEEKKRREEESRKEADRIREFEAREARLEAKLVRLLTQHWKPTDNSMPSGPRKKSPRTKARVLREMRSYFDESEDDSEEVREEAGKLIEAIESPKGKKRVPEWEGRISAARMRPARAAVVINVEDDLPGMMHTPQPKRKDANNGAAGGEMLEYVLGLHRQLSAKKVPELRKICNQEGIEWTKKEVAITELVRCRTRLAYNEFAEPSQASPLSGK
;
A
#
# COMPACT_ATOMS: atom_id res chain seq x y z
N MET A 1 32.20 27.77 -9.30
CA MET A 1 33.12 26.61 -9.33
C MET A 1 33.14 25.99 -7.95
N ALA A 2 32.33 24.96 -7.73
CA ALA A 2 32.30 24.19 -6.48
C ALA A 2 32.22 22.71 -6.86
N ASN A 3 33.06 21.92 -6.20
CA ASN A 3 33.52 20.59 -6.56
C ASN A 3 32.69 19.53 -5.80
N PRO A 4 32.13 18.48 -6.44
CA PRO A 4 31.59 17.34 -5.72
C PRO A 4 32.54 16.14 -5.84
N GLN A 5 33.24 15.82 -4.76
CA GLN A 5 33.96 14.56 -4.63
C GLN A 5 33.53 13.82 -3.37
N GLN A 6 33.33 12.51 -3.57
CA GLN A 6 33.35 11.42 -2.61
C GLN A 6 32.10 11.22 -1.73
N LEU A 7 31.14 10.46 -2.26
CA LEU A 7 30.36 9.54 -1.42
C LEU A 7 30.99 8.15 -1.51
N GLY A 8 31.49 7.69 -0.36
CA GLY A 8 32.18 6.42 -0.18
C GLY A 8 31.24 5.21 -0.28
N MET A 9 31.78 4.16 -0.88
CA MET A 9 31.26 2.79 -0.84
C MET A 9 31.49 2.22 0.56
N ALA A 10 30.42 1.91 1.31
CA ALA A 10 30.52 1.12 2.54
C ALA A 10 30.07 -0.32 2.27
N GLN A 11 30.99 -1.23 2.56
CA GLN A 11 30.93 -2.67 2.34
C GLN A 11 29.86 -3.34 3.21
N ASN A 12 29.10 -4.22 2.57
CA ASN A 12 28.10 -5.09 3.17
C ASN A 12 28.80 -6.30 3.82
N GLN A 13 28.91 -6.32 5.15
CA GLN A 13 29.42 -7.47 5.89
C GLN A 13 28.28 -8.47 6.09
N GLY A 14 28.40 -9.63 5.44
CA GLY A 14 27.50 -10.76 5.60
C GLY A 14 27.64 -11.40 6.98
N PHE A 15 26.56 -11.37 7.76
CA PHE A 15 26.43 -12.17 8.98
C PHE A 15 25.86 -13.54 8.61
N GLY A 16 26.72 -14.55 8.67
CA GLY A 16 26.34 -15.96 8.54
C GLY A 16 25.63 -16.44 9.81
N PHE A 17 24.40 -16.92 9.65
CA PHE A 17 23.68 -17.65 10.69
C PHE A 17 24.17 -19.11 10.71
N GLY A 18 25.03 -19.42 11.67
CA GLY A 18 25.38 -20.80 12.01
C GLY A 18 24.29 -21.43 12.89
N SER A 19 23.66 -22.49 12.40
CA SER A 19 22.80 -23.37 13.20
C SER A 19 23.64 -24.32 14.06
N PRO A 20 23.32 -24.57 15.34
CA PRO A 20 23.95 -25.64 16.08
C PRO A 20 23.32 -26.99 15.74
N VAL A 21 24.20 -27.91 15.32
CA VAL A 21 23.97 -29.34 15.11
C VAL A 21 23.62 -30.02 16.43
N MET A 22 22.55 -30.82 16.43
CA MET A 22 22.24 -31.74 17.52
C MET A 22 23.29 -32.86 17.58
N ASN A 23 24.01 -32.97 18.69
CA ASN A 23 24.92 -34.07 18.94
C ASN A 23 24.23 -35.13 19.80
N ASN A 24 23.98 -36.28 19.19
CA ASN A 24 23.43 -37.49 19.80
C ASN A 24 24.61 -38.47 19.95
N GLY A 25 25.03 -38.77 21.19
CA GLY A 25 26.23 -39.56 21.48
C GLY A 25 25.99 -40.62 22.54
N PHE A 26 25.89 -41.86 22.08
CA PHE A 26 25.79 -43.11 22.81
C PHE A 26 27.05 -43.46 23.65
N GLY A 27 26.84 -44.17 24.77
CA GLY A 27 27.54 -45.44 25.07
C GLY A 27 28.84 -45.45 25.89
N SER A 28 28.71 -45.88 27.17
CA SER A 28 29.53 -46.86 27.95
C SER A 28 31.08 -46.72 28.01
N PRO A 29 31.86 -47.44 28.88
CA PRO A 29 31.53 -48.51 29.84
C PRO A 29 32.20 -48.40 31.24
N VAL A 30 31.89 -49.42 32.05
CA VAL A 30 32.50 -49.91 33.30
C VAL A 30 34.03 -49.79 33.38
N MET A 31 34.55 -49.34 34.52
CA MET A 31 35.85 -49.77 35.08
C MET A 31 35.74 -49.93 36.61
N ASN A 32 36.36 -51.02 37.05
CA ASN A 32 36.34 -51.62 38.37
C ASN A 32 37.53 -51.13 39.23
N ASN A 33 37.47 -51.45 40.52
CA ASN A 33 38.56 -51.50 41.52
C ASN A 33 39.00 -50.22 42.24
N GLY A 34 38.67 -50.20 43.55
CA GLY A 34 39.28 -49.33 44.55
C GLY A 34 38.81 -49.76 45.94
N ALA A 35 39.55 -50.67 46.57
CA ALA A 35 39.33 -51.10 47.94
C ALA A 35 39.43 -49.90 48.90
N ASN A 36 38.29 -49.48 49.42
CA ASN A 36 38.17 -48.71 50.64
C ASN A 36 36.94 -49.26 51.36
N HIS A 37 37.14 -49.75 52.58
CA HIS A 37 36.06 -50.14 53.50
C HIS A 37 35.33 -48.89 54.02
N ALA A 38 34.85 -48.05 53.10
CA ALA A 38 34.10 -46.85 53.39
C ALA A 38 32.63 -47.24 53.59
N GLY A 39 32.27 -47.43 54.86
CA GLY A 39 30.90 -47.36 55.37
C GLY A 39 29.91 -48.31 54.69
N VAL A 40 29.74 -49.50 55.27
CA VAL A 40 28.56 -50.33 54.98
C VAL A 40 27.32 -49.52 55.33
N VAL A 41 26.67 -48.95 54.31
CA VAL A 41 25.43 -48.19 54.46
C VAL A 41 24.32 -49.20 54.76
N MET A 42 23.88 -49.19 56.01
CA MET A 42 22.70 -49.94 56.45
C MET A 42 21.46 -49.06 56.26
N CYS A 43 20.45 -49.63 55.62
CA CYS A 43 19.16 -48.98 55.50
C CYS A 43 18.47 -48.96 56.88
N PHE A 44 18.22 -47.78 57.44
CA PHE A 44 17.54 -47.68 58.74
C PHE A 44 16.06 -48.12 58.69
N LEU A 45 15.44 -48.26 57.51
CA LEU A 45 14.06 -48.72 57.38
C LEU A 45 13.92 -50.25 57.42
N CYS A 46 14.90 -50.99 56.87
CA CYS A 46 14.81 -52.45 56.79
C CYS A 46 15.98 -53.20 57.45
N GLY A 47 17.00 -52.49 57.95
CA GLY A 47 18.19 -53.04 58.59
C GLY A 47 19.18 -53.72 57.64
N LYS A 48 18.90 -53.81 56.33
CA LYS A 48 19.78 -54.48 55.37
C LYS A 48 20.87 -53.53 54.87
N GLN A 49 22.07 -54.07 54.71
CA GLN A 49 23.22 -53.37 54.12
C GLN A 49 23.11 -53.26 52.59
N GLY A 50 23.71 -52.21 52.01
CA GLY A 50 23.89 -52.07 50.56
C GLY A 50 22.96 -51.08 49.87
N HIS A 51 22.12 -50.34 50.60
CA HIS A 51 21.32 -49.24 50.04
C HIS A 51 20.96 -48.20 51.10
N TYR A 52 20.86 -46.94 50.70
CA TYR A 52 20.30 -45.88 51.55
C TYR A 52 18.79 -46.04 51.67
N ALA A 53 18.19 -45.58 52.78
CA ALA A 53 16.75 -45.67 53.02
C ALA A 53 15.88 -45.10 51.89
N ARG A 54 16.37 -44.09 51.18
CA ARG A 54 15.70 -43.50 50.01
C ARG A 54 15.52 -44.46 48.84
N ASN A 55 16.37 -45.49 48.77
CA ASN A 55 16.36 -46.53 47.75
C ASN A 55 15.90 -47.88 48.32
N CYS A 56 15.27 -47.87 49.51
CA CYS A 56 14.80 -49.11 50.12
C CYS A 56 13.60 -49.66 49.34
N TRP A 57 13.80 -50.82 48.73
CA TRP A 57 12.73 -51.57 48.06
C TRP A 57 11.53 -51.81 48.99
N ALA A 58 11.78 -52.04 50.29
CA ALA A 58 10.74 -52.30 51.28
C ALA A 58 9.95 -51.03 51.62
N ALA A 59 10.53 -49.85 51.40
CA ALA A 59 9.86 -48.57 51.56
C ALA A 59 8.96 -48.23 50.37
N GLY A 60 8.85 -49.11 49.37
CA GLY A 60 8.04 -48.90 48.17
C GLY A 60 8.74 -47.92 47.24
N ASN A 61 9.20 -48.42 46.10
CA ASN A 61 9.72 -47.62 44.99
C ASN A 61 8.89 -46.34 44.76
N GLY A 62 9.38 -45.20 45.23
CA GLY A 62 9.26 -43.86 44.63
C GLY A 62 7.89 -43.32 44.24
N ARG A 63 6.79 -44.04 44.49
CA ARG A 63 5.45 -43.51 44.34
C ARG A 63 5.15 -42.78 45.64
N PRO A 64 4.96 -41.45 45.64
CA PRO A 64 4.29 -40.83 46.76
C PRO A 64 2.99 -41.61 46.96
N THR A 65 2.82 -42.14 48.16
CA THR A 65 1.63 -42.84 48.60
C THR A 65 0.46 -41.86 48.52
N LEU A 66 -0.17 -41.80 47.36
CA LEU A 66 -1.54 -41.35 47.17
C LEU A 66 -2.43 -42.30 47.96
N GLY A 67 -2.63 -42.00 49.24
CA GLY A 67 -3.56 -42.75 50.06
C GLY A 67 -3.25 -42.67 51.53
N LEU A 68 -3.38 -41.48 52.12
CA LEU A 68 -4.11 -41.26 53.39
C LEU A 68 -4.02 -39.80 53.87
N GLN A 69 -4.41 -38.82 53.04
CA GLN A 69 -4.83 -37.50 53.55
C GLN A 69 -5.62 -36.71 52.48
N GLN A 70 -6.61 -37.34 51.86
CA GLN A 70 -7.64 -36.60 51.12
C GLN A 70 -8.81 -36.41 52.06
N GLN A 71 -8.91 -35.25 52.71
CA GLN A 71 -10.24 -34.71 53.03
C GLN A 71 -10.32 -33.20 53.33
N ASP A 72 -9.22 -32.44 53.47
CA ASP A 72 -9.34 -31.00 53.81
C ASP A 72 -8.48 -30.00 53.01
N THR A 73 -7.88 -30.38 51.88
CA THR A 73 -7.10 -29.44 51.03
C THR A 73 -7.70 -29.17 49.65
N GLN A 74 -9.01 -29.33 49.46
CA GLN A 74 -9.65 -29.03 48.17
C GLN A 74 -9.61 -27.52 47.82
N GLY A 75 -9.56 -26.62 48.81
CA GLY A 75 -9.52 -25.17 48.56
C GLY A 75 -8.15 -24.60 48.14
N THR A 76 -7.03 -25.23 48.53
CA THR A 76 -5.69 -24.70 48.24
C THR A 76 -5.19 -25.04 46.84
N ASP A 77 -5.67 -26.14 46.27
CA ASP A 77 -5.28 -26.60 44.95
C ASP A 77 -5.90 -25.74 43.84
N GLU A 78 -7.11 -25.20 44.07
CA GLU A 78 -7.79 -24.31 43.13
C GLU A 78 -7.06 -22.97 43.01
N ILE A 79 -6.71 -22.34 44.14
CA ILE A 79 -5.92 -21.09 44.18
C ILE A 79 -4.54 -21.29 43.50
N THR A 80 -3.90 -22.43 43.76
CA THR A 80 -2.60 -22.76 43.14
C THR A 80 -2.72 -23.00 41.64
N ASN A 81 -3.84 -23.59 41.18
CA ASN A 81 -4.10 -23.85 39.77
C ASN A 81 -4.44 -22.55 39.01
N GLU A 82 -5.23 -21.67 39.61
CA GLU A 82 -5.51 -20.34 39.08
C GLU A 82 -4.22 -19.52 38.92
N MET A 83 -3.35 -19.54 39.94
CA MET A 83 -2.08 -18.83 39.88
C MET A 83 -1.16 -19.39 38.77
N LYS A 84 -1.11 -20.71 38.60
CA LYS A 84 -0.40 -21.35 37.47
C LYS A 84 -1.01 -20.99 36.11
N ALA A 85 -2.34 -20.92 36.01
CA ALA A 85 -3.02 -20.51 34.78
C ALA A 85 -2.72 -19.05 34.43
N TYR A 86 -2.66 -18.16 35.42
CA TYR A 86 -2.25 -16.78 35.25
C TYR A 86 -0.83 -16.66 34.67
N PHE A 87 0.15 -17.40 35.21
CA PHE A 87 1.52 -17.37 34.67
C PHE A 87 1.61 -17.88 33.23
N ARG A 88 0.92 -18.99 32.89
CA ARG A 88 0.85 -19.48 31.51
C ARG A 88 0.25 -18.43 30.57
N LYS A 89 -0.85 -17.81 30.98
CA LYS A 89 -1.52 -16.74 30.21
C LYS A 89 -0.62 -15.51 30.05
N LYS A 90 0.14 -15.14 31.08
CA LYS A 90 1.09 -14.02 31.04
C LYS A 90 2.24 -14.29 30.08
N ILE A 91 2.82 -15.49 30.10
CA ILE A 91 3.87 -15.91 29.15
C ILE A 91 3.34 -15.92 27.72
N GLN A 92 2.15 -16.48 27.48
CA GLN A 92 1.55 -16.49 26.14
C GLN A 92 1.24 -15.07 25.64
N LYS A 93 0.73 -14.20 26.51
CA LYS A 93 0.45 -12.80 26.15
C LYS A 93 1.73 -12.06 25.80
N GLN A 94 2.79 -12.22 26.60
CA GLN A 94 4.09 -11.61 26.34
C GLN A 94 4.70 -12.09 25.02
N LYS A 95 4.63 -13.40 24.75
CA LYS A 95 5.11 -13.98 23.49
C LYS A 95 4.37 -13.42 22.27
N LYS A 96 3.04 -13.30 22.35
CA LYS A 96 2.22 -12.76 21.26
C LYS A 96 2.44 -11.25 21.02
N GLU A 97 2.71 -10.50 22.10
CA GLU A 97 3.02 -9.07 21.99
C GLU A 97 4.40 -8.82 21.36
N GLU A 98 5.38 -9.66 21.70
CA GLU A 98 6.72 -9.62 21.11
C GLU A 98 6.70 -9.99 19.62
N GLU A 99 6.00 -11.07 19.24
CA GLU A 99 5.80 -11.47 17.84
C GLU A 99 5.11 -10.35 17.02
N LYS A 100 4.08 -9.72 17.59
CA LYS A 100 3.42 -8.57 16.94
C LYS A 100 4.38 -7.39 16.77
N ARG A 101 5.25 -7.14 17.74
CA ARG A 101 6.26 -6.06 17.67
C ARG A 101 7.33 -6.35 16.61
N GLU A 102 7.69 -7.62 16.42
CA GLU A 102 8.61 -8.06 15.38
C GLU A 102 8.00 -7.89 13.97
N GLU A 103 6.75 -8.30 13.79
CA GLU A 103 6.00 -8.14 12.52
C GLU A 103 5.88 -6.66 12.12
N GLU A 104 5.58 -5.76 13.06
CA GLU A 104 5.52 -4.32 12.81
C GLU A 104 6.89 -3.74 12.39
N TYR A 105 7.99 -4.28 12.92
CA TYR A 105 9.35 -3.87 12.55
C TYR A 105 9.74 -4.36 11.15
N GLU A 106 9.42 -5.61 10.82
CA GLU A 106 9.64 -6.15 9.47
C GLU A 106 8.80 -5.44 8.42
N GLU A 107 7.52 -5.15 8.70
CA GLU A 107 6.66 -4.41 7.79
C GLU A 107 7.20 -2.99 7.57
N LYS A 108 7.64 -2.32 8.65
CA LYS A 108 8.25 -0.99 8.55
C LYS A 108 9.51 -1.01 7.69
N LYS A 109 10.36 -2.02 7.86
CA LYS A 109 11.56 -2.23 7.05
C LYS A 109 11.22 -2.46 5.57
N ARG A 110 10.19 -3.27 5.29
CA ARG A 110 9.69 -3.48 3.92
C ARG A 110 9.22 -2.16 3.29
N ARG A 111 8.45 -1.36 4.03
CA ARG A 111 7.93 -0.07 3.55
C ARG A 111 9.05 0.93 3.26
N GLU A 112 10.09 0.98 4.09
CA GLU A 112 11.26 1.84 3.87
C GLU A 112 12.07 1.40 2.65
N GLU A 113 12.24 0.09 2.43
CA GLU A 113 12.91 -0.42 1.24
C GLU A 113 12.14 -0.12 -0.06
N GLU A 114 10.81 -0.25 -0.03
CA GLU A 114 9.94 0.15 -1.15
C GLU A 114 10.03 1.64 -1.43
N SER A 115 10.01 2.48 -0.39
CA SER A 115 10.19 3.94 -0.52
C SER A 115 11.56 4.29 -1.12
N ARG A 116 12.62 3.57 -0.74
CA ARG A 116 13.96 3.75 -1.33
C ARG A 116 13.97 3.40 -2.82
N LYS A 117 13.37 2.26 -3.20
CA LYS A 117 13.23 1.86 -4.61
C LYS A 117 12.41 2.87 -5.41
N GLU A 118 11.37 3.43 -4.82
CA GLU A 118 10.55 4.46 -5.46
C GLU A 118 11.31 5.77 -5.66
N ALA A 119 12.08 6.23 -4.67
CA ALA A 119 12.94 7.40 -4.81
C ALA A 119 14.01 7.22 -5.90
N ASP A 120 14.57 6.01 -6.03
CA ASP A 120 15.52 5.69 -7.10
C ASP A 120 14.85 5.73 -8.48
N ARG A 121 13.61 5.21 -8.61
CA ARG A 121 12.82 5.33 -9.85
C ARG A 121 12.58 6.80 -10.23
N ILE A 122 12.18 7.64 -9.27
CA ILE A 122 11.96 9.08 -9.51
C ILE A 122 13.24 9.74 -10.01
N ARG A 123 14.37 9.49 -9.35
CA ARG A 123 15.67 10.05 -9.74
C ARG A 123 16.09 9.61 -11.14
N GLU A 124 15.81 8.37 -11.52
CA GLU A 124 16.09 7.87 -12.86
C GLU A 124 15.24 8.59 -13.92
N PHE A 125 13.94 8.77 -13.68
CA PHE A 125 13.05 9.52 -14.58
C PHE A 125 13.50 10.98 -14.72
N GLU A 126 13.80 11.66 -13.62
CA GLU A 126 14.34 13.04 -13.64
C GLU A 126 15.67 13.11 -14.42
N ALA A 127 16.55 12.11 -14.28
CA ALA A 127 17.80 12.08 -15.02
C ALA A 127 17.57 11.90 -16.54
N ARG A 128 16.54 11.13 -16.94
CA ARG A 128 16.14 11.00 -18.35
C ARG A 128 15.53 12.29 -18.88
N GLU A 129 14.68 12.94 -18.11
CA GLU A 129 14.08 14.23 -18.44
C GLU A 129 15.16 15.31 -18.63
N ALA A 130 16.08 15.45 -17.68
CA ALA A 130 17.20 16.40 -17.77
C ALA A 130 18.08 16.18 -19.02
N ARG A 131 18.25 14.93 -19.47
CA ARG A 131 18.98 14.62 -20.72
C ARG A 131 18.22 15.12 -21.95
N LEU A 132 16.90 14.98 -21.97
CA LEU A 132 16.07 15.47 -23.07
C LEU A 132 16.03 17.01 -23.08
N GLU A 133 15.87 17.64 -21.92
CA GLU A 133 15.93 19.09 -21.78
C GLU A 133 17.27 19.66 -22.25
N ALA A 134 18.40 19.08 -21.81
CA ALA A 134 19.72 19.50 -22.24
C ALA A 134 19.91 19.38 -23.77
N LYS A 135 19.34 18.34 -24.40
CA LYS A 135 19.37 18.16 -25.86
C LYS A 135 18.53 19.24 -26.58
N LEU A 136 17.35 19.56 -26.06
CA LEU A 136 16.49 20.61 -26.60
C LEU A 136 17.14 22.00 -26.48
N VAL A 137 17.71 22.32 -25.31
CA VAL A 137 18.44 23.57 -25.07
C VAL A 137 19.60 23.69 -26.06
N ARG A 138 20.40 22.64 -26.26
CA ARG A 138 21.49 22.64 -27.26
C ARG A 138 20.99 22.94 -28.68
N LEU A 139 19.88 22.33 -29.10
CA LEU A 139 19.30 22.56 -30.44
C LEU A 139 18.84 24.01 -30.61
N LEU A 140 18.19 24.56 -29.59
CA LEU A 140 17.81 25.97 -29.58
C LEU A 140 19.06 26.86 -29.62
N THR A 141 20.06 26.65 -28.76
CA THR A 141 21.29 27.46 -28.78
C THR A 141 22.02 27.41 -30.13
N GLN A 142 21.98 26.29 -30.84
CA GLN A 142 22.56 26.18 -32.18
C GLN A 142 21.80 27.00 -33.23
N HIS A 143 20.47 27.00 -33.18
CA HIS A 143 19.63 27.72 -34.15
C HIS A 143 19.58 29.24 -33.90
N TRP A 144 19.79 29.67 -32.65
CA TRP A 144 19.72 31.07 -32.25
C TRP A 144 21.04 31.83 -32.36
N LYS A 145 22.15 31.20 -32.78
CA LYS A 145 23.35 31.95 -33.17
C LYS A 145 23.02 32.73 -34.44
N PRO A 146 22.84 34.07 -34.39
CA PRO A 146 22.61 34.84 -35.60
C PRO A 146 23.78 34.56 -36.53
N THR A 147 23.46 34.17 -37.75
CA THR A 147 24.46 33.91 -38.79
C THR A 147 25.05 35.26 -39.22
N ASP A 148 25.84 35.87 -38.34
CA ASP A 148 26.72 36.98 -38.69
C ASP A 148 27.92 36.38 -39.43
N ASN A 149 27.73 36.15 -40.73
CA ASN A 149 28.69 36.53 -41.76
C ASN A 149 28.24 36.08 -43.15
N SER A 150 28.07 37.09 -44.01
CA SER A 150 28.54 37.16 -45.40
C SER A 150 28.23 36.02 -46.37
N MET A 151 27.48 36.39 -47.43
CA MET A 151 27.55 35.87 -48.82
C MET A 151 28.92 35.23 -49.18
N PRO A 152 29.00 34.21 -50.07
CA PRO A 152 28.27 34.19 -51.35
C PRO A 152 27.69 32.85 -51.84
N SER A 153 26.75 33.02 -52.78
CA SER A 153 26.24 32.12 -53.81
C SER A 153 26.93 30.76 -54.00
N GLY A 154 26.19 29.68 -53.73
CA GLY A 154 26.49 28.32 -54.18
C GLY A 154 25.21 27.51 -54.43
N PRO A 155 25.10 26.76 -55.55
CA PRO A 155 23.84 26.23 -56.04
C PRO A 155 23.30 25.06 -55.19
N ARG A 156 22.08 25.28 -54.69
CA ARG A 156 20.99 24.34 -54.40
C ARG A 156 21.41 22.87 -54.28
N LYS A 157 21.54 22.38 -53.04
CA LYS A 157 21.53 20.93 -52.76
C LYS A 157 20.28 20.53 -51.97
N LYS A 158 19.36 19.95 -52.74
CA LYS A 158 18.47 18.82 -52.45
C LYS A 158 17.51 19.01 -51.27
N SER A 159 16.30 19.42 -51.65
CA SER A 159 14.97 18.90 -51.30
C SER A 159 14.76 18.32 -49.89
N PRO A 160 13.66 18.71 -49.19
CA PRO A 160 13.31 18.24 -47.85
C PRO A 160 13.50 16.74 -47.66
N ARG A 161 14.21 16.37 -46.58
CA ARG A 161 14.35 15.00 -46.05
C ARG A 161 13.00 14.28 -46.22
N THR A 162 12.94 13.35 -47.18
CA THR A 162 11.69 12.77 -47.68
C THR A 162 10.89 12.21 -46.51
N LYS A 163 9.56 12.42 -46.48
CA LYS A 163 8.64 11.89 -45.45
C LYS A 163 8.94 10.42 -45.09
N ALA A 164 9.31 9.61 -46.08
CA ALA A 164 9.71 8.21 -45.91
C ALA A 164 11.00 7.97 -45.09
N ARG A 165 11.94 8.92 -45.06
CA ARG A 165 13.14 8.84 -44.21
C ARG A 165 12.80 9.14 -42.76
N VAL A 166 11.94 10.13 -42.52
CA VAL A 166 11.46 10.48 -41.17
C VAL A 166 10.63 9.34 -40.59
N LEU A 167 9.73 8.73 -41.38
CA LEU A 167 8.93 7.59 -40.92
C LEU A 167 9.79 6.35 -40.62
N ARG A 168 10.85 6.09 -41.40
CA ARG A 168 11.80 5.00 -41.11
C ARG A 168 12.60 5.23 -39.82
N GLU A 169 13.00 6.47 -39.57
CA GLU A 169 13.70 6.85 -38.35
C GLU A 169 12.78 6.73 -37.13
N MET A 170 11.51 7.15 -37.23
CA MET A 170 10.52 6.97 -36.16
C MET A 170 10.30 5.47 -35.85
N ARG A 171 10.13 4.62 -36.86
CA ARG A 171 9.96 3.16 -36.66
C ARG A 171 11.19 2.52 -36.00
N SER A 172 12.39 2.90 -36.42
CA SER A 172 13.64 2.40 -35.81
C SER A 172 13.77 2.79 -34.33
N TYR A 173 13.34 4.00 -33.93
CA TYR A 173 13.36 4.39 -32.52
C TYR A 173 12.41 3.57 -31.63
N PHE A 174 11.25 3.15 -32.15
CA PHE A 174 10.28 2.34 -31.39
C PHE A 174 10.66 0.87 -31.29
N ASP A 175 11.33 0.31 -32.30
CA ASP A 175 11.82 -1.07 -32.25
C ASP A 175 13.05 -1.21 -31.33
N GLU A 176 13.81 -0.13 -31.12
CA GLU A 176 15.01 -0.12 -30.26
C GLU A 176 14.70 0.27 -28.78
N SER A 177 13.50 0.80 -28.48
CA SER A 177 13.08 1.14 -27.11
C SER A 177 12.24 0.02 -26.46
N GLU A 178 12.91 -0.92 -25.79
CA GLU A 178 12.23 -1.96 -24.98
C GLU A 178 11.44 -1.40 -23.76
N ASP A 179 11.60 -0.11 -23.47
CA ASP A 179 11.10 0.56 -22.25
C ASP A 179 9.80 1.35 -22.45
N ASP A 180 9.26 1.38 -23.68
CA ASP A 180 7.99 2.05 -23.95
C ASP A 180 6.81 1.12 -23.62
N SER A 181 5.90 1.62 -22.79
CA SER A 181 4.66 0.92 -22.43
C SER A 181 3.89 0.54 -23.71
N GLU A 182 3.24 -0.62 -23.67
CA GLU A 182 2.49 -1.18 -24.80
C GLU A 182 1.47 -0.18 -25.39
N GLU A 183 0.92 0.68 -24.54
CA GLU A 183 -0.03 1.75 -24.90
C GLU A 183 0.60 2.86 -25.78
N VAL A 184 1.84 3.27 -25.49
CA VAL A 184 2.58 4.27 -26.28
C VAL A 184 2.94 3.71 -27.66
N ARG A 185 3.29 2.43 -27.71
CA ARG A 185 3.61 1.74 -28.97
C ARG A 185 2.38 1.66 -29.88
N GLU A 186 1.21 1.40 -29.31
CA GLU A 186 -0.05 1.34 -30.06
C GLU A 186 -0.50 2.71 -30.57
N GLU A 187 -0.38 3.76 -29.74
CA GLU A 187 -0.75 5.12 -30.12
C GLU A 187 0.19 5.70 -31.19
N ALA A 188 1.50 5.46 -31.07
CA ALA A 188 2.48 5.83 -32.09
C ALA A 188 2.24 5.10 -33.42
N GLY A 189 1.87 3.81 -33.36
CA GLY A 189 1.46 3.04 -34.53
C GLY A 189 0.27 3.68 -35.26
N LYS A 190 -0.79 4.05 -34.51
CA LYS A 190 -1.97 4.75 -35.06
C LYS A 190 -1.62 6.08 -35.71
N LEU A 191 -0.70 6.86 -35.14
CA LEU A 191 -0.24 8.12 -35.72
C LEU A 191 0.51 7.91 -37.04
N ILE A 192 1.41 6.92 -37.10
CA ILE A 192 2.14 6.57 -38.33
C ILE A 192 1.15 6.12 -39.40
N GLU A 193 0.17 5.29 -39.05
CA GLU A 193 -0.86 4.81 -39.96
C GLU A 193 -1.74 5.96 -40.48
N ALA A 194 -2.16 6.89 -39.61
CA ALA A 194 -2.91 8.08 -40.01
C ALA A 194 -2.11 8.97 -40.98
N ILE A 195 -0.80 9.08 -40.78
CA ILE A 195 0.10 9.85 -41.65
C ILE A 195 0.37 9.13 -42.98
N GLU A 196 0.48 7.80 -42.99
CA GLU A 196 0.65 6.99 -44.20
C GLU A 196 -0.64 6.82 -44.99
N SER A 197 -1.80 6.86 -44.33
CA SER A 197 -3.09 6.80 -45.00
C SER A 197 -3.21 7.99 -45.95
N PRO A 198 -3.18 7.78 -47.29
CA PRO A 198 -3.29 8.88 -48.22
C PRO A 198 -4.69 9.48 -48.05
N LYS A 199 -4.76 10.80 -47.84
CA LYS A 199 -5.99 11.62 -47.85
C LYS A 199 -6.65 11.67 -49.25
N GLY A 200 -6.61 10.57 -49.99
CA GLY A 200 -7.16 10.42 -51.33
C GLY A 200 -8.27 9.40 -51.32
N LYS A 201 -9.51 9.88 -51.22
CA LYS A 201 -10.70 9.27 -51.82
C LYS A 201 -10.86 7.77 -51.52
N LYS A 202 -11.07 7.41 -50.25
CA LYS A 202 -11.62 6.10 -49.89
C LYS A 202 -12.99 5.99 -50.58
N ARG A 203 -13.06 5.26 -51.70
CA ARG A 203 -14.32 4.71 -52.19
C ARG A 203 -14.87 3.89 -51.04
N VAL A 204 -15.91 4.39 -50.39
CA VAL A 204 -16.70 3.66 -49.42
C VAL A 204 -17.21 2.41 -50.14
N PRO A 205 -16.85 1.19 -49.73
CA PRO A 205 -17.49 -0.01 -50.23
C PRO A 205 -18.95 0.02 -49.80
N GLU A 206 -19.84 0.01 -50.79
CA GLU A 206 -21.29 0.24 -50.69
C GLU A 206 -22.09 -0.93 -50.08
N TRP A 207 -21.48 -1.87 -49.34
CA TRP A 207 -22.19 -3.10 -48.94
C TRP A 207 -22.40 -3.32 -47.43
N GLU A 208 -21.95 -2.44 -46.55
CA GLU A 208 -22.24 -2.56 -45.12
C GLU A 208 -23.11 -1.37 -44.70
N GLY A 209 -24.42 -1.42 -44.86
CA GLY A 209 -25.23 -2.46 -44.25
C GLY A 209 -25.90 -1.81 -43.05
N ARG A 210 -27.13 -1.34 -43.28
CA ARG A 210 -28.01 -0.70 -42.31
C ARG A 210 -28.07 -1.51 -41.02
N ILE A 211 -27.51 -0.98 -39.94
CA ILE A 211 -27.92 -1.35 -38.58
C ILE A 211 -28.15 -0.01 -37.85
N SER A 212 -29.26 0.64 -38.17
CA SER A 212 -30.50 0.56 -37.36
C SER A 212 -30.31 1.13 -35.97
N ALA A 213 -30.62 2.42 -35.88
CA ALA A 213 -31.00 3.11 -34.67
C ALA A 213 -32.14 2.34 -33.97
N ALA A 214 -31.79 1.57 -32.95
CA ALA A 214 -32.76 0.98 -32.04
C ALA A 214 -32.91 1.89 -30.81
N ARG A 215 -33.96 2.72 -30.85
CA ARG A 215 -34.64 3.23 -29.67
C ARG A 215 -34.95 2.06 -28.74
N MET A 216 -34.52 2.12 -27.48
CA MET A 216 -35.18 1.39 -26.40
C MET A 216 -35.40 2.32 -25.21
N ARG A 217 -36.68 2.58 -24.93
CA ARG A 217 -37.20 3.11 -23.67
C ARG A 217 -37.88 1.96 -22.89
N PRO A 218 -38.10 2.12 -21.58
CA PRO A 218 -38.01 1.03 -20.60
C PRO A 218 -39.36 0.41 -20.24
N ALA A 219 -39.33 -0.86 -19.83
CA ALA A 219 -40.46 -1.55 -19.21
C ALA A 219 -40.32 -1.54 -17.68
N ARG A 220 -41.42 -1.16 -17.03
CA ARG A 220 -41.67 -1.19 -15.58
C ARG A 220 -41.73 -2.65 -15.10
N ALA A 221 -41.06 -2.96 -14.00
CA ALA A 221 -41.42 -4.10 -13.15
C ALA A 221 -41.50 -3.61 -11.70
N ALA A 222 -42.70 -3.69 -11.16
CA ALA A 222 -43.00 -3.39 -9.78
C ALA A 222 -42.47 -4.53 -8.90
N VAL A 223 -41.68 -4.19 -7.88
CA VAL A 223 -41.48 -5.04 -6.71
C VAL A 223 -41.74 -4.18 -5.49
N VAL A 224 -42.85 -4.48 -4.84
CA VAL A 224 -43.23 -4.02 -3.51
C VAL A 224 -42.48 -4.90 -2.52
N ILE A 225 -41.56 -4.31 -1.74
CA ILE A 225 -41.13 -4.85 -0.45
C ILE A 225 -41.19 -3.69 0.53
N ASN A 226 -42.14 -3.78 1.45
CA ASN A 226 -42.26 -2.97 2.66
C ASN A 226 -41.36 -3.52 3.77
N VAL A 227 -41.23 -2.72 4.84
CA VAL A 227 -40.71 -3.01 6.19
C VAL A 227 -39.19 -2.79 6.28
N GLU A 228 -38.73 -1.60 6.67
CA GLU A 228 -38.60 -1.04 8.05
C GLU A 228 -37.40 -1.62 8.81
N ASP A 229 -36.72 -0.69 9.50
CA ASP A 229 -35.59 -0.87 10.42
C ASP A 229 -34.25 -1.34 9.84
N ASP A 230 -33.40 -0.35 9.53
CA ASP A 230 -32.06 -0.28 10.13
C ASP A 230 -31.44 1.09 9.83
N LEU A 231 -31.53 1.99 10.81
CA LEU A 231 -30.70 3.18 10.92
C LEU A 231 -29.38 2.78 11.63
N PRO A 232 -28.24 2.72 10.94
CA PRO A 232 -26.97 2.93 11.59
C PRO A 232 -26.26 4.14 10.98
N GLY A 233 -25.91 5.10 11.84
CA GLY A 233 -24.93 6.14 11.51
C GLY A 233 -25.57 7.47 11.16
N MET A 234 -26.11 8.13 12.18
CA MET A 234 -26.17 9.59 12.24
C MET A 234 -24.73 10.10 12.00
N MET A 235 -24.43 10.41 10.74
CA MET A 235 -23.10 10.82 10.29
C MET A 235 -22.81 12.15 10.98
N HIS A 236 -21.91 12.09 11.95
CA HIS A 236 -21.47 13.23 12.72
C HIS A 236 -20.89 14.25 11.73
N THR A 237 -21.58 15.37 11.51
CA THR A 237 -20.96 16.54 10.88
C THR A 237 -19.70 16.84 11.69
N PRO A 238 -18.49 16.74 11.12
CA PRO A 238 -17.28 17.00 11.87
C PRO A 238 -17.40 18.42 12.44
N GLN A 239 -17.48 18.53 13.77
CA GLN A 239 -17.47 19.85 14.37
C GLN A 239 -16.13 20.49 14.04
N PRO A 240 -16.11 21.75 13.57
CA PRO A 240 -14.87 22.46 13.31
C PRO A 240 -14.15 22.66 14.65
N LYS A 241 -13.28 21.72 15.00
CA LYS A 241 -12.38 21.87 16.13
C LYS A 241 -11.44 23.01 15.77
N ARG A 242 -11.63 24.15 16.41
CA ARG A 242 -10.69 25.27 16.43
C ARG A 242 -9.37 24.75 17.00
N LYS A 243 -8.48 24.30 16.14
CA LYS A 243 -7.17 23.79 16.50
C LYS A 243 -6.13 24.58 15.72
N ASP A 244 -5.46 25.44 16.47
CA ASP A 244 -4.15 26.06 16.31
C ASP A 244 -3.54 26.05 14.90
N ALA A 245 -3.28 27.27 14.43
CA ALA A 245 -2.76 27.65 13.12
C ALA A 245 -1.42 26.98 12.73
N ASN A 246 -1.47 25.71 12.34
CA ASN A 246 -0.40 25.05 11.61
C ASN A 246 -0.82 24.89 10.13
N ASN A 247 -0.32 25.81 9.31
CA ASN A 247 -0.91 26.32 8.08
C ASN A 247 -0.74 25.41 6.83
N GLY A 248 -0.77 24.08 6.99
CA GLY A 248 -0.50 23.13 5.89
C GLY A 248 -1.47 21.96 5.73
N ALA A 249 -2.37 21.71 6.69
CA ALA A 249 -3.22 20.50 6.70
C ALA A 249 -4.69 20.74 6.30
N ALA A 250 -5.12 21.99 6.12
CA ALA A 250 -6.52 22.34 5.90
C ALA A 250 -7.11 21.76 4.59
N GLY A 251 -6.27 21.50 3.58
CA GLY A 251 -6.72 20.92 2.31
C GLY A 251 -7.04 19.42 2.39
N GLY A 252 -6.38 18.68 3.29
CA GLY A 252 -6.52 17.22 3.37
C GLY A 252 -7.90 16.78 3.85
N GLU A 253 -8.41 17.42 4.90
CA GLU A 253 -9.72 17.08 5.49
C GLU A 253 -10.88 17.40 4.53
N MET A 254 -10.79 18.51 3.79
CA MET A 254 -11.79 18.87 2.78
C MET A 254 -11.82 17.84 1.63
N LEU A 255 -10.65 17.41 1.16
CA LEU A 255 -10.56 16.39 0.10
C LEU A 255 -11.12 15.04 0.57
N GLU A 256 -10.81 14.62 1.79
CA GLU A 256 -11.36 13.39 2.37
C GLU A 256 -12.89 13.45 2.46
N TYR A 257 -13.45 14.58 2.89
CA TYR A 257 -14.89 14.82 2.93
C TYR A 257 -15.54 14.75 1.53
N VAL A 258 -14.94 15.42 0.54
CA VAL A 258 -15.41 15.42 -0.86
C VAL A 258 -15.43 14.00 -1.44
N LEU A 259 -14.35 13.24 -1.25
CA LEU A 259 -14.24 11.85 -1.72
C LEU A 259 -15.24 10.94 -1.02
N GLY A 260 -15.43 11.11 0.29
CA GLY A 260 -16.43 10.39 1.08
C GLY A 260 -17.86 10.63 0.57
N LEU A 261 -18.24 11.90 0.36
CA LEU A 261 -19.54 12.26 -0.22
C LEU A 261 -19.73 11.68 -1.61
N HIS A 262 -18.71 11.78 -2.48
CA HIS A 262 -18.79 11.27 -3.84
C HIS A 262 -19.05 9.76 -3.84
N ARG A 263 -18.34 8.99 -3.00
CA ARG A 263 -18.55 7.54 -2.84
C ARG A 263 -19.94 7.20 -2.33
N GLN A 264 -20.46 7.96 -1.35
CA GLN A 264 -21.81 7.74 -0.81
C GLN A 264 -22.90 8.02 -1.87
N LEU A 265 -22.76 9.11 -2.62
CA LEU A 265 -23.74 9.49 -3.64
C LEU A 265 -23.67 8.58 -4.88
N SER A 266 -22.48 8.08 -5.25
CA SER A 266 -22.34 7.16 -6.37
C SER A 266 -23.00 5.79 -6.11
N ALA A 267 -23.00 5.34 -4.85
CA ALA A 267 -23.67 4.12 -4.41
C ALA A 267 -25.21 4.20 -4.42
N LYS A 268 -25.79 5.41 -4.37
CA LYS A 268 -27.26 5.59 -4.36
C LYS A 268 -27.90 5.30 -5.72
N LYS A 269 -29.15 4.82 -5.67
CA LYS A 269 -29.96 4.57 -6.88
C LYS A 269 -30.44 5.90 -7.47
N VAL A 270 -30.59 5.94 -8.80
CA VAL A 270 -31.09 7.11 -9.56
C VAL A 270 -32.36 7.77 -8.97
N PRO A 271 -33.42 7.03 -8.58
CA PRO A 271 -34.61 7.66 -7.99
C PRO A 271 -34.34 8.37 -6.65
N GLU A 272 -33.41 7.87 -5.84
CA GLU A 272 -33.02 8.52 -4.59
C GLU A 272 -32.22 9.78 -4.86
N LEU A 273 -31.26 9.73 -5.79
CA LEU A 273 -30.50 10.90 -6.20
C LEU A 273 -31.41 12.01 -6.76
N ARG A 274 -32.43 11.66 -7.55
CA ARG A 274 -33.45 12.62 -8.02
C ARG A 274 -34.18 13.31 -6.88
N LYS A 275 -34.55 12.56 -5.82
CA LYS A 275 -35.18 13.15 -4.62
C LYS A 275 -34.24 14.13 -3.93
N ILE A 276 -32.96 13.77 -3.79
CA ILE A 276 -31.95 14.62 -3.15
C ILE A 276 -31.71 15.88 -3.99
N CYS A 277 -31.55 15.77 -5.32
CA CYS A 277 -31.42 16.93 -6.21
C CYS A 277 -32.61 17.89 -6.09
N ASN A 278 -33.83 17.37 -6.09
CA ASN A 278 -35.03 18.19 -5.92
C ASN A 278 -35.08 18.89 -4.56
N GLN A 279 -34.61 18.23 -3.50
CA GLN A 279 -34.53 18.82 -2.15
C GLN A 279 -33.47 19.92 -2.07
N GLU A 280 -32.34 19.76 -2.74
CA GLU A 280 -31.24 20.74 -2.77
C GLU A 280 -31.38 21.79 -3.90
N GLY A 281 -32.49 21.77 -4.65
CA GLY A 281 -32.74 22.72 -5.75
C GLY A 281 -31.83 22.54 -6.98
N ILE A 282 -31.25 21.36 -7.17
CA ILE A 282 -30.35 21.03 -8.29
C ILE A 282 -31.16 20.40 -9.43
N GLU A 283 -31.01 20.93 -10.65
CA GLU A 283 -31.65 20.38 -11.83
C GLU A 283 -31.07 19.00 -12.20
N TRP A 284 -31.94 18.01 -12.38
CA TRP A 284 -31.52 16.66 -12.72
C TRP A 284 -31.08 16.54 -14.19
N THR A 285 -29.82 16.17 -14.43
CA THR A 285 -29.28 15.90 -15.77
C THR A 285 -28.86 14.43 -15.93
N LYS A 286 -27.56 14.13 -15.87
CA LYS A 286 -26.96 12.79 -15.85
C LYS A 286 -26.54 12.42 -14.43
N LYS A 287 -26.51 11.12 -14.10
CA LYS A 287 -26.19 10.64 -12.73
C LYS A 287 -24.89 11.24 -12.20
N GLU A 288 -23.81 11.18 -12.98
CA GLU A 288 -22.49 11.67 -12.57
C GLU A 288 -22.46 13.19 -12.35
N VAL A 289 -23.02 13.96 -13.29
CA VAL A 289 -23.10 15.43 -13.19
C VAL A 289 -23.91 15.86 -11.97
N ALA A 290 -25.05 15.20 -11.72
CA ALA A 290 -25.87 15.46 -10.54
C ALA A 290 -25.12 15.14 -9.23
N ILE A 291 -24.33 14.06 -9.20
CA ILE A 291 -23.49 13.73 -8.04
C ILE A 291 -22.43 14.82 -7.82
N THR A 292 -21.73 15.25 -8.87
CA THR A 292 -20.72 16.31 -8.74
C THR A 292 -21.31 17.61 -8.20
N GLU A 293 -22.48 18.02 -8.69
CA GLU A 293 -23.17 19.22 -8.20
C GLU A 293 -23.65 19.06 -6.75
N LEU A 294 -24.15 17.89 -6.35
CA LEU A 294 -24.52 17.59 -4.97
C LEU A 294 -23.32 17.64 -4.02
N VAL A 295 -22.20 17.02 -4.41
CA VAL A 295 -20.94 17.08 -3.64
C VAL A 295 -20.51 18.54 -3.49
N ARG A 296 -20.51 19.29 -4.60
CA ARG A 296 -20.14 20.71 -4.60
C ARG A 296 -21.04 21.56 -3.70
N CYS A 297 -22.36 21.33 -3.72
CA CYS A 297 -23.33 22.04 -2.89
C CYS A 297 -23.08 21.76 -1.40
N ARG A 298 -22.95 20.47 -1.02
CA ARG A 298 -22.72 20.05 0.37
C ARG A 298 -21.36 20.48 0.92
N THR A 299 -20.29 20.34 0.13
CA THR A 299 -18.96 20.84 0.52
C THR A 299 -18.97 22.35 0.70
N ARG A 300 -19.71 23.09 -0.13
CA ARG A 300 -19.86 24.54 0.03
C ARG A 300 -20.58 24.89 1.33
N LEU A 301 -21.63 24.16 1.71
CA LEU A 301 -22.29 24.38 3.00
C LEU A 301 -21.37 24.05 4.19
N ALA A 302 -20.59 22.96 4.10
CA ALA A 302 -19.73 22.53 5.19
C ALA A 302 -18.50 23.43 5.42
N TYR A 303 -17.90 23.97 4.35
CA TYR A 303 -16.62 24.69 4.42
C TYR A 303 -16.68 26.16 4.01
N ASN A 304 -17.66 26.57 3.20
CA ASN A 304 -17.72 27.91 2.63
C ASN A 304 -18.58 28.88 3.44
N GLU A 305 -19.29 28.41 4.48
CA GLU A 305 -20.00 29.27 5.44
C GLU A 305 -19.03 30.10 6.32
N PHE A 306 -17.74 29.75 6.32
CA PHE A 306 -16.67 30.52 7.01
C PHE A 306 -15.93 31.52 6.11
N ALA A 307 -16.20 31.52 4.80
CA ALA A 307 -15.67 32.53 3.89
C ALA A 307 -16.61 33.75 3.89
N GLU A 308 -16.54 34.51 4.98
CA GLU A 308 -17.24 35.77 5.20
C GLU A 308 -17.27 36.66 3.93
N PRO A 309 -18.45 37.11 3.45
CA PRO A 309 -18.55 38.10 2.38
C PRO A 309 -18.23 39.51 2.90
N SER A 310 -17.14 39.67 3.64
CA SER A 310 -16.59 40.97 4.02
C SER A 310 -15.80 41.54 2.84
N GLN A 311 -16.49 42.08 1.84
CA GLN A 311 -16.11 43.27 1.05
C GLN A 311 -17.05 43.44 -0.16
N ALA A 312 -18.33 43.69 0.11
CA ALA A 312 -19.12 44.52 -0.79
C ALA A 312 -19.22 45.91 -0.15
N SER A 313 -18.12 46.67 -0.19
CA SER A 313 -18.20 48.10 0.08
C SER A 313 -19.01 48.74 -1.04
N PRO A 314 -20.15 49.40 -0.75
CA PRO A 314 -20.82 50.20 -1.75
C PRO A 314 -19.92 51.42 -1.98
N LEU A 315 -19.21 51.45 -3.11
CA LEU A 315 -18.67 52.68 -3.67
C LEU A 315 -19.87 53.57 -4.03
N SER A 316 -20.39 54.26 -3.02
CA SER A 316 -21.33 55.35 -3.15
C SER A 316 -20.58 56.50 -3.81
N GLY A 317 -20.71 56.60 -5.13
CA GLY A 317 -20.35 57.81 -5.85
C GLY A 317 -21.33 58.93 -5.50
N LYS A 318 -20.81 60.01 -4.92
CA LYS A 318 -21.27 61.39 -5.08
C LYS A 318 -20.11 62.33 -4.80
#